data_AF-A0A9P0JAC2-F1
#
_entry.id   AF-A0A9P0JAC2-F1
#
_cell.length_a   1.000
_cell.length_b   1.000
_cell.length_c   1.000
_cell.angle_alpha   90.00
_cell.angle_beta   90.00
_cell.angle_gamma   90.00
#
_symmetry.space_group_name_H-M   'P 1'
#
loop_
_entity.id
_entity.type
_entity.pdbx_description
1 polymer ?
#
loop_
_entity_poly.entity_id
_entity_poly.type
_entity_poly.pdbx_seq_one_letter_code
_entity_poly.pdbx_strand_id
1 'polypeptide(L)'
;MLKRVSTFSTSTPSQIFAEVINQVPEQALTSFANEETTKRMLRRKKNKGNPKKPSCLSDLTINNEWAMYKDEQFLLFDNGPESNERIIIFSLDEGLVHLSEADTWFCDGNFKLCPEFFMQLYVIRVKKYDKFITSIFCLLQNKTRSTYEEMFTAIFNKCSENNVYPDPKIMNMDFEQAVIQAAKSVFGENLIIQGCFYHLCQSTHRKLQELGLQNKYNHDNVFSHYCSMIDGLAFLPVQKVIEGMKYLKSICAPDNTDILDYFDNTYVTGTYRKVGVLKFRRIKPLYPPE
;
A
#
# COMPACT_ATOMS: atom_id res chain seq x y z
N MET A 1 -30.51 26.55 7.96
CA MET A 1 -30.21 25.21 8.49
C MET A 1 -28.98 24.57 7.82
N LEU A 2 -29.03 24.24 6.52
CA LEU A 2 -27.92 23.68 5.72
C LEU A 2 -26.55 24.34 5.94
N LYS A 3 -26.54 25.67 5.91
CA LYS A 3 -25.33 26.48 6.12
C LYS A 3 -24.73 26.37 7.52
N ARG A 4 -25.49 26.02 8.57
CA ARG A 4 -24.97 25.86 9.94
C ARG A 4 -24.45 24.44 10.16
N VAL A 5 -25.18 23.43 9.69
CA VAL A 5 -24.79 22.01 9.77
C VAL A 5 -23.49 21.74 9.00
N SER A 6 -23.28 22.40 7.86
CA SER A 6 -22.07 22.23 7.05
C SER A 6 -20.77 22.62 7.73
N THR A 7 -20.81 23.51 8.73
CA THR A 7 -19.61 24.12 9.33
C THR A 7 -19.03 23.28 10.47
N PHE A 8 -19.82 22.38 11.07
CA PHE A 8 -19.42 21.59 12.24
C PHE A 8 -19.52 20.07 12.03
N SER A 9 -19.99 19.63 10.86
CA SER A 9 -20.25 18.22 10.56
C SER A 9 -19.13 17.60 9.71
N THR A 10 -18.68 16.39 10.06
CA THR A 10 -17.78 15.57 9.23
C THR A 10 -18.51 14.94 8.03
N SER A 11 -19.84 14.91 8.04
CA SER A 11 -20.69 14.35 6.98
C SER A 11 -20.46 15.00 5.62
N THR A 12 -20.53 14.21 4.54
CA THR A 12 -20.37 14.71 3.17
C THR A 12 -21.49 15.69 2.78
N PRO A 13 -21.28 16.58 1.79
CA PRO A 13 -22.35 17.45 1.27
C PRO A 13 -23.61 16.69 0.85
N SER A 14 -23.47 15.45 0.37
CA SER A 14 -24.61 14.59 0.03
C SER A 14 -25.37 14.09 1.26
N GLN A 15 -24.67 13.69 2.32
CA GLN A 15 -25.30 13.28 3.58
C GLN A 15 -26.03 14.45 4.26
N ILE A 16 -25.40 15.63 4.30
CA ILE A 16 -26.00 16.85 4.85
C ILE A 16 -27.23 17.27 4.03
N PHE A 17 -27.17 17.11 2.71
CA PHE A 17 -28.31 17.38 1.83
C PHE A 17 -29.46 16.41 2.09
N ALA A 18 -29.18 15.10 2.14
CA ALA A 18 -30.18 14.06 2.39
C ALA A 18 -30.84 14.21 3.76
N GLU A 19 -30.07 14.48 4.82
CA GLU A 19 -30.60 14.72 6.17
C GLU A 19 -31.57 15.90 6.20
N VAL A 20 -31.25 17.00 5.50
CA VAL A 20 -32.11 18.17 5.49
C VAL A 20 -33.34 17.96 4.61
N ILE A 21 -33.21 17.32 3.45
CA ILE A 21 -34.34 17.02 2.56
C ILE A 21 -35.39 16.17 3.29
N ASN A 22 -34.95 15.16 4.06
CA ASN A 22 -35.83 14.29 4.84
C ASN A 22 -36.59 15.02 5.96
N GLN A 23 -36.19 16.23 6.33
CA GLN A 23 -36.84 17.05 7.37
C GLN A 23 -37.74 18.15 6.79
N VAL A 24 -37.83 18.27 5.46
CA VAL A 24 -38.59 19.33 4.78
C VAL A 24 -39.96 18.78 4.33
N PRO A 25 -41.06 19.48 4.61
CA PRO A 25 -42.39 19.08 4.13
C PRO A 25 -42.43 18.98 2.60
N GLU A 26 -43.14 17.98 2.09
CA GLU A 26 -43.18 17.63 0.66
C GLU A 26 -43.58 18.81 -0.25
N GLN A 27 -44.47 19.66 0.25
CA GLN A 27 -44.95 20.89 -0.41
C GLN A 27 -43.86 21.96 -0.60
N ALA A 28 -42.80 21.91 0.20
CA ALA A 28 -41.66 22.83 0.12
C ALA A 28 -40.49 22.27 -0.72
N LEU A 29 -40.53 20.99 -1.12
CA LEU A 29 -39.51 20.37 -1.97
C LEU A 29 -39.52 20.91 -3.41
N THR A 30 -40.70 21.30 -3.91
CA THR A 30 -40.86 21.93 -5.23
C THR A 30 -40.21 23.32 -5.33
N SER A 31 -40.02 23.97 -4.18
CA SER A 31 -39.38 25.29 -4.06
C SER A 31 -37.88 25.19 -3.73
N PHE A 32 -37.35 23.97 -3.57
CA PHE A 32 -35.97 23.74 -3.15
C PHE A 32 -34.98 24.00 -4.29
N ALA A 33 -33.84 24.62 -3.98
CA ALA A 33 -32.80 24.85 -4.97
C ALA A 33 -32.25 23.51 -5.49
N ASN A 34 -31.96 23.45 -6.80
CA ASN A 34 -31.37 22.28 -7.47
C ASN A 34 -30.30 21.61 -6.58
N GLU A 35 -30.43 20.31 -6.38
CA GLU A 35 -29.56 19.47 -5.55
C GLU A 35 -28.07 19.73 -5.82
N GLU A 36 -27.68 19.79 -7.09
CA GLU A 36 -26.30 20.01 -7.50
C GLU A 36 -25.79 21.39 -7.08
N THR A 37 -26.65 22.41 -7.20
CA THR A 37 -26.34 23.78 -6.75
C THR A 37 -26.21 23.85 -5.24
N THR A 38 -27.09 23.15 -4.52
CA THR A 38 -27.07 23.09 -3.05
C THR A 38 -25.83 22.35 -2.54
N LYS A 39 -25.49 21.20 -3.13
CA LYS A 39 -24.24 20.45 -2.84
C LYS A 39 -23.01 21.29 -3.14
N ARG A 40 -22.97 22.03 -4.26
CA ARG A 40 -21.87 22.94 -4.60
C ARG A 40 -21.72 24.07 -3.59
N MET A 41 -22.83 24.64 -3.12
CA MET A 41 -22.84 25.68 -2.10
C MET A 41 -22.35 25.15 -0.74
N LEU A 42 -22.79 23.96 -0.33
CA LEU A 42 -22.30 23.27 0.87
C LEU A 42 -20.79 23.00 0.78
N ARG A 43 -20.31 22.52 -0.37
CA ARG A 43 -18.88 22.24 -0.61
C ARG A 43 -18.04 23.51 -0.56
N ARG A 44 -18.49 24.61 -1.19
CA ARG A 44 -17.85 25.93 -1.07
C ARG A 44 -17.80 26.43 0.36
N LYS A 45 -18.88 26.22 1.12
CA LYS A 45 -18.93 26.67 2.51
C LYS A 45 -18.01 25.85 3.42
N LYS A 46 -17.95 24.52 3.23
CA LYS A 46 -16.98 23.65 3.90
C LYS A 46 -15.54 24.04 3.58
N ASN A 47 -15.25 24.34 2.32
CA ASN A 47 -13.91 24.72 1.89
C ASN A 47 -13.49 26.14 2.29
N LYS A 48 -14.39 26.98 2.83
CA LYS A 48 -14.09 28.39 3.13
C LYS A 48 -13.04 28.54 4.24
N GLY A 49 -12.82 27.51 5.06
CA GLY A 49 -11.77 27.45 6.08
C GLY A 49 -10.58 26.55 5.72
N ASN A 50 -10.62 25.85 4.59
CA ASN A 50 -9.53 24.96 4.20
C ASN A 50 -8.32 25.80 3.74
N PRO A 51 -7.08 25.33 3.99
CA PRO A 51 -5.91 25.95 3.43
C PRO A 51 -5.98 25.98 1.91
N LYS A 52 -5.34 26.98 1.31
CA LYS A 52 -5.19 27.03 -0.14
C LYS A 52 -4.42 25.79 -0.59
N LYS A 53 -4.85 25.21 -1.72
CA LYS A 53 -4.10 24.12 -2.34
C LYS A 53 -2.67 24.61 -2.63
N PRO A 54 -1.63 23.88 -2.18
CA PRO A 54 -0.25 24.27 -2.45
C PRO A 54 0.06 24.19 -3.95
N SER A 55 0.90 25.12 -4.45
CA SER A 55 1.40 25.11 -5.83
C SER A 55 2.58 24.16 -6.00
N CYS A 56 3.38 23.99 -4.95
CA CYS A 56 4.50 23.06 -4.86
C CYS A 56 4.65 22.57 -3.42
N LEU A 57 5.53 21.58 -3.21
CA LEU A 57 5.72 20.99 -1.88
C LEU A 57 6.30 21.95 -0.85
N SER A 58 7.09 22.94 -1.24
CA SER A 58 7.58 23.95 -0.29
C SER A 58 6.45 24.78 0.33
N ASP A 59 5.33 24.93 -0.39
CA ASP A 59 4.16 25.66 0.10
C ASP A 59 3.26 24.82 1.02
N LEU A 60 3.42 23.49 1.01
CA LEU A 60 2.60 22.60 1.81
C LEU A 60 2.99 22.73 3.28
N THR A 61 2.07 23.27 4.09
CA THR A 61 2.26 23.45 5.53
C THR A 61 1.12 22.75 6.27
N ILE A 62 1.45 21.90 7.24
CA ILE A 62 0.48 21.12 8.03
C ILE A 62 0.63 21.52 9.49
N ASN A 63 -0.16 22.51 9.92
CA ASN A 63 -0.08 23.10 11.25
C ASN A 63 -1.45 23.15 11.93
N ASN A 64 -1.45 23.37 13.24
CA ASN A 64 -2.64 23.59 14.07
C ASN A 64 -3.67 22.45 13.89
N GLU A 65 -4.94 22.78 13.69
CA GLU A 65 -6.05 21.85 13.46
C GLU A 65 -5.81 20.82 12.34
N TRP A 66 -4.93 21.10 11.37
CA TRP A 66 -4.62 20.19 10.26
C TRP A 66 -3.59 19.12 10.64
N ALA A 67 -2.89 19.31 11.76
CA ALA A 67 -1.97 18.35 12.34
C ALA A 67 -2.64 17.47 13.42
N MET A 68 -3.93 17.70 13.72
CA MET A 68 -4.66 17.06 14.82
C MET A 68 -5.76 16.12 14.32
N TYR A 69 -6.09 15.11 15.12
CA TYR A 69 -7.29 14.28 14.95
C TYR A 69 -7.99 14.13 16.31
N LYS A 70 -9.22 14.66 16.42
CA LYS A 70 -10.00 14.67 17.69
C LYS A 70 -9.20 15.20 18.90
N ASP A 71 -8.53 16.33 18.71
CA ASP A 71 -7.72 17.01 19.73
C ASP A 71 -6.43 16.25 20.15
N GLU A 72 -6.08 15.17 19.46
CA GLU A 72 -4.80 14.47 19.60
C GLU A 72 -3.86 14.82 18.44
N GLN A 73 -2.55 14.88 18.71
CA GLN A 73 -1.54 15.10 17.67
C GLN A 73 -1.54 13.90 16.71
N PHE A 74 -1.75 14.17 15.42
CA PHE A 74 -1.84 13.14 14.38
C PHE A 74 -0.71 13.24 13.35
N LEU A 75 -0.20 14.44 13.07
CA LEU A 75 1.04 14.60 12.31
C LEU A 75 2.20 14.13 13.21
N LEU A 76 2.74 12.96 12.90
CA LEU A 76 3.79 12.31 13.68
C LEU A 76 5.18 12.82 13.29
N PHE A 77 5.42 12.99 11.99
CA PHE A 77 6.70 13.40 11.44
C PHE A 77 6.55 14.09 10.10
N ASP A 78 7.36 15.12 9.87
CA ASP A 78 7.53 15.81 8.59
C ASP A 78 9.00 16.24 8.51
N ASN A 79 9.75 15.73 7.52
CA ASN A 79 11.16 16.09 7.33
C ASN A 79 11.35 17.49 6.70
N GLY A 80 10.24 18.18 6.39
CA GLY A 80 10.21 19.60 6.08
C GLY A 80 10.29 19.91 4.58
N PRO A 81 9.95 21.17 4.22
CA PRO A 81 9.85 21.62 2.83
C PRO A 81 11.19 21.72 2.10
N GLU A 82 12.29 21.84 2.85
CA GLU A 82 13.66 21.94 2.30
C GLU A 82 14.29 20.56 2.03
N SER A 83 13.59 19.48 2.35
CA SER A 83 14.06 18.13 2.05
C SER A 83 14.04 17.87 0.54
N ASN A 84 15.01 17.12 0.05
CA ASN A 84 15.02 16.68 -1.36
C ASN A 84 13.85 15.72 -1.66
N GLU A 85 13.45 14.94 -0.66
CA GLU A 85 12.35 13.98 -0.73
C GLU A 85 11.51 14.10 0.54
N ARG A 86 10.41 14.84 0.46
CA ARG A 86 9.52 15.07 1.58
C ARG A 86 8.81 13.79 1.99
N ILE A 87 8.89 13.50 3.27
CA ILE A 87 8.23 12.38 3.94
C ILE A 87 7.34 12.98 5.03
N ILE A 88 6.06 12.66 4.96
CA ILE A 88 5.07 13.08 5.97
C ILE A 88 4.41 11.83 6.53
N ILE A 89 4.45 11.67 7.84
CA ILE A 89 3.94 10.50 8.55
C ILE A 89 2.85 10.96 9.52
N PHE A 90 1.74 10.22 9.51
CA PHE A 90 0.63 10.41 10.41
C PHE A 90 0.37 9.16 11.22
N SER A 91 0.15 9.35 12.52
CA SER A 91 -0.23 8.32 13.48
C SER A 91 -0.73 9.00 14.75
N LEU A 92 -1.61 8.31 15.48
CA LEU A 92 -1.80 8.58 16.90
C LEU A 92 -0.76 7.80 17.71
N ASP A 93 -0.54 8.17 18.97
CA ASP A 93 0.34 7.42 19.87
C ASP A 93 -0.14 5.97 20.04
N GLU A 94 -1.46 5.74 20.00
CA GLU A 94 -2.04 4.39 20.02
C GLU A 94 -1.56 3.54 18.84
N GLY A 95 -1.33 4.16 17.67
CA GLY A 95 -0.78 3.48 16.50
C GLY A 95 0.65 2.97 16.74
N LEU A 96 1.48 3.77 17.43
CA LEU A 96 2.84 3.38 17.81
C LEU A 96 2.83 2.23 18.81
N VAL A 97 1.91 2.27 19.78
CA VAL A 97 1.69 1.17 20.72
C VAL A 97 1.32 -0.11 19.96
N HIS A 98 0.36 -0.05 19.02
CA HIS A 98 -0.02 -1.24 18.25
C HIS A 98 1.15 -1.81 17.43
N LEU A 99 2.01 -0.95 16.87
CA LEU A 99 3.23 -1.41 16.20
C LEU A 99 4.16 -2.16 17.15
N SER A 100 4.32 -1.65 18.38
CA SER A 100 5.21 -2.24 19.39
C SER A 100 4.72 -3.57 19.95
N GLU A 101 3.41 -3.77 20.03
CA GLU A 101 2.79 -5.01 20.52
C GLU A 101 2.69 -6.10 19.44
N ALA A 102 2.78 -5.72 18.16
CA ALA A 102 2.54 -6.62 17.04
C ALA A 102 3.83 -7.26 16.52
N ASP A 103 3.87 -8.60 16.57
CA ASP A 103 4.91 -9.42 15.94
C ASP A 103 4.87 -9.37 14.39
N THR A 104 3.74 -8.98 13.81
CA THR A 104 3.53 -9.00 12.34
C THR A 104 2.92 -7.70 11.84
N TRP A 105 3.59 -7.07 10.89
CA TRP A 105 3.11 -5.87 10.21
C TRP A 105 2.72 -6.17 8.77
N PHE A 106 1.74 -5.43 8.27
CA PHE A 106 1.23 -5.53 6.90
C PHE A 106 1.39 -4.17 6.24
N CYS A 107 2.27 -4.10 5.26
CA CYS A 107 2.72 -2.86 4.67
C CYS A 107 2.31 -2.80 3.19
N ASP A 108 1.69 -1.70 2.76
CA ASP A 108 1.15 -1.57 1.41
C ASP A 108 1.23 -0.13 0.88
N GLY A 109 1.49 0.01 -0.43
CA GLY A 109 1.56 1.30 -1.11
C GLY A 109 0.32 1.54 -1.97
N ASN A 110 -0.43 2.61 -1.70
CA ASN A 110 -1.59 3.01 -2.48
C ASN A 110 -1.29 4.23 -3.36
N PHE A 111 -1.29 4.02 -4.68
CA PHE A 111 -1.01 5.07 -5.67
C PHE A 111 -2.25 5.92 -6.02
N LYS A 112 -3.45 5.32 -5.98
CA LYS A 112 -4.69 6.00 -6.42
C LYS A 112 -5.20 7.01 -5.40
N LEU A 113 -5.00 6.74 -4.11
CA LEU A 113 -5.40 7.62 -3.01
C LEU A 113 -4.31 8.63 -2.65
N CYS A 114 -3.16 8.56 -3.31
CA CYS A 114 -2.04 9.45 -3.02
C CYS A 114 -2.39 10.89 -3.41
N PRO A 115 -2.18 11.87 -2.50
CA PRO A 115 -2.28 13.28 -2.84
C PRO A 115 -1.28 13.68 -3.92
N GLU A 116 -1.60 14.78 -4.60
CA GLU A 116 -0.69 15.42 -5.55
C GLU A 116 0.67 15.72 -4.91
N PHE A 117 1.72 15.68 -5.72
CA PHE A 117 3.14 15.80 -5.36
C PHE A 117 3.79 14.60 -4.66
N PHE A 118 3.01 13.63 -4.21
CA PHE A 118 3.51 12.36 -3.67
C PHE A 118 3.27 11.22 -4.67
N MET A 119 4.16 10.23 -4.67
CA MET A 119 4.02 9.05 -5.53
C MET A 119 3.11 7.98 -4.90
N GLN A 120 3.11 7.87 -3.58
CA GLN A 120 2.29 6.89 -2.87
C GLN A 120 1.87 7.34 -1.46
N LEU A 121 0.69 6.87 -1.07
CA LEU A 121 0.29 6.73 0.32
C LEU A 121 0.69 5.33 0.78
N TYR A 122 1.74 5.22 1.57
CA TYR A 122 2.18 3.98 2.18
C TYR A 122 1.49 3.79 3.53
N VAL A 123 0.98 2.59 3.82
CA VAL A 123 0.29 2.29 5.07
C VAL A 123 0.93 1.11 5.76
N ILE A 124 1.02 1.20 7.10
CA ILE A 124 1.44 0.09 7.95
C ILE A 124 0.26 -0.29 8.83
N ARG A 125 -0.14 -1.55 8.73
CA ARG A 125 -1.28 -2.12 9.43
C ARG A 125 -0.84 -3.26 10.33
N VAL A 126 -1.56 -3.46 11.41
CA VAL A 126 -1.35 -4.59 12.32
C VAL A 126 -2.67 -5.25 12.67
N LYS A 127 -2.61 -6.51 13.08
CA LYS A 127 -3.79 -7.29 13.46
C LYS A 127 -4.04 -7.14 14.96
N LYS A 128 -5.20 -6.60 15.34
CA LYS A 128 -5.68 -6.48 16.74
C LYS A 128 -7.11 -7.00 16.84
N TYR A 129 -7.37 -7.93 17.77
CA TYR A 129 -8.69 -8.57 17.96
C TYR A 129 -9.32 -9.08 16.65
N ASP A 130 -8.53 -9.80 15.85
CA ASP A 130 -8.94 -10.29 14.51
C ASP A 130 -9.32 -9.24 13.47
N LYS A 131 -9.00 -7.97 13.70
CA LYS A 131 -9.19 -6.88 12.75
C LYS A 131 -7.85 -6.28 12.36
N PHE A 132 -7.74 -5.86 11.11
CA PHE A 132 -6.57 -5.14 10.62
C PHE A 132 -6.78 -3.64 10.79
N ILE A 133 -6.03 -3.04 11.71
CA ILE A 133 -6.05 -1.61 12.01
C ILE A 133 -4.89 -0.96 11.26
N THR A 134 -5.12 0.18 10.63
CA THR A 134 -4.03 0.99 10.07
C THR A 134 -3.45 1.85 11.18
N SER A 135 -2.19 1.58 11.52
CA SER A 135 -1.47 2.27 12.58
C SER A 135 -0.77 3.50 12.05
N ILE A 136 -0.13 3.40 10.87
CA ILE A 136 0.66 4.48 10.28
C ILE A 136 0.21 4.77 8.85
N PHE A 137 0.17 6.05 8.50
CA PHE A 137 0.03 6.56 7.14
C PHE A 137 1.28 7.37 6.77
N CYS A 138 1.88 7.12 5.61
CA CYS A 138 3.06 7.84 5.13
C CYS A 138 2.82 8.35 3.71
N LEU A 139 3.09 9.63 3.48
CA LEU A 139 3.14 10.22 2.15
C LEU A 139 4.59 10.24 1.69
N LEU A 140 4.89 9.55 0.59
CA LEU A 140 6.24 9.39 0.09
C LEU A 140 6.34 9.94 -1.34
N GLN A 141 7.33 10.81 -1.56
CA GLN A 141 7.61 11.33 -2.90
C GLN A 141 8.20 10.29 -3.84
N ASN A 142 8.87 9.27 -3.30
CA ASN A 142 9.60 8.28 -4.07
C ASN A 142 9.41 6.86 -3.50
N LYS A 143 9.94 5.89 -4.25
CA LYS A 143 9.95 4.46 -3.91
C LYS A 143 11.38 3.92 -3.81
N THR A 144 12.33 4.79 -3.45
CA THR A 144 13.73 4.38 -3.34
C THR A 144 14.00 3.73 -2.00
N ARG A 145 15.08 2.96 -1.91
CA ARG A 145 15.51 2.35 -0.66
C ARG A 145 15.75 3.40 0.42
N SER A 146 16.42 4.50 0.10
CA SER A 146 16.69 5.58 1.05
C SER A 146 15.40 6.23 1.58
N THR A 147 14.40 6.43 0.72
CA THR A 147 13.09 6.96 1.14
C THR A 147 12.43 6.05 2.19
N TYR A 148 12.46 4.73 1.97
CA TYR A 148 11.88 3.78 2.93
C TYR A 148 12.73 3.64 4.20
N GLU A 149 14.07 3.69 4.10
CA GLU A 149 14.96 3.67 5.27
C GLU A 149 14.69 4.88 6.16
N GLU A 150 14.56 6.07 5.58
CA GLU A 150 14.22 7.29 6.32
C GLU A 150 12.82 7.19 6.94
N MET A 151 11.82 6.72 6.20
CA MET A 151 10.47 6.50 6.72
C MET A 151 10.46 5.54 7.93
N PHE A 152 11.07 4.36 7.80
CA PHE A 152 11.10 3.39 8.90
C PHE A 152 11.92 3.88 10.10
N THR A 153 13.04 4.57 9.85
CA THR A 153 13.85 5.18 10.92
C THR A 153 13.08 6.27 11.66
N ALA A 154 12.33 7.11 10.94
CA ALA A 154 11.49 8.13 11.55
C ALA A 154 10.40 7.51 12.44
N ILE A 155 9.76 6.43 11.99
CA ILE A 155 8.77 5.68 12.79
C ILE A 155 9.42 5.09 14.04
N PHE A 156 10.58 4.42 13.89
CA PHE A 156 11.29 3.82 15.02
C PHE A 156 11.72 4.85 16.07
N ASN A 157 12.23 6.00 15.62
CA ASN A 157 12.60 7.11 16.51
C ASN A 157 11.37 7.67 17.24
N LYS A 158 10.25 7.84 16.54
CA LYS A 158 9.00 8.32 17.14
C LYS A 158 8.40 7.33 18.14
N CYS A 159 8.53 6.03 17.90
CA CYS A 159 8.22 5.01 18.89
C CYS A 159 9.11 5.16 20.13
N SER A 160 10.42 5.32 19.95
CA SER A 160 11.37 5.48 21.05
C SER A 160 11.12 6.73 21.89
N GLU A 161 10.77 7.86 21.25
CA GLU A 161 10.35 9.10 21.93
C GLU A 161 9.09 8.88 22.80
N ASN A 162 8.24 7.93 22.42
CA ASN A 162 7.03 7.53 23.16
C ASN A 162 7.26 6.35 24.12
N ASN A 163 8.52 5.97 24.38
CA ASN A 163 8.90 4.84 25.23
C ASN A 163 8.31 3.49 24.80
N VAL A 164 8.08 3.30 23.50
CA VAL A 164 7.69 2.02 22.91
C VAL A 164 8.74 1.56 21.91
N TYR A 165 9.03 0.25 21.88
CA TYR A 165 10.15 -0.30 21.12
C TYR A 165 9.66 -1.43 20.23
N PRO A 166 9.26 -1.14 18.97
CA PRO A 166 8.81 -2.16 18.06
C PRO A 166 9.93 -3.11 17.64
N ASP A 167 9.62 -4.41 17.69
CA ASP A 167 10.49 -5.50 17.22
C ASP A 167 9.67 -6.48 16.36
N PRO A 168 9.26 -6.08 15.14
CA PRO A 168 8.47 -6.93 14.27
C PRO A 168 9.28 -8.16 13.85
N LYS A 169 8.69 -9.35 14.02
CA LYS A 169 9.29 -10.61 13.57
C LYS A 169 9.02 -10.88 12.10
N ILE A 170 7.85 -10.43 11.63
CA ILE A 170 7.36 -10.66 10.27
C ILE A 170 6.84 -9.34 9.69
N MET A 171 7.22 -9.05 8.44
CA MET A 171 6.56 -8.02 7.64
C MET A 171 5.99 -8.62 6.36
N ASN A 172 4.68 -8.48 6.18
CA ASN A 172 4.00 -8.79 4.94
C ASN A 172 4.00 -7.55 4.04
N MET A 173 4.58 -7.65 2.83
CA MET A 173 4.69 -6.52 1.92
C MET A 173 4.69 -6.95 0.45
N ASP A 174 4.61 -5.97 -0.45
CA ASP A 174 4.76 -6.19 -1.90
C ASP A 174 6.20 -6.64 -2.26
N PHE A 175 6.34 -7.24 -3.43
CA PHE A 175 7.60 -7.72 -4.01
C PHE A 175 8.43 -6.55 -4.55
N GLU A 176 8.89 -5.69 -3.65
CA GLU A 176 9.72 -4.53 -3.96
C GLU A 176 11.01 -4.54 -3.14
N GLN A 177 12.14 -4.74 -3.82
CA GLN A 177 13.45 -4.85 -3.17
C GLN A 177 13.84 -3.63 -2.35
N ALA A 178 13.45 -2.43 -2.78
CA ALA A 178 13.78 -1.19 -2.09
C ALA A 178 13.23 -1.19 -0.65
N VAL A 179 11.94 -1.51 -0.47
CA VAL A 179 11.30 -1.52 0.85
C VAL A 179 11.72 -2.72 1.69
N ILE A 180 11.95 -3.88 1.06
CA ILE A 180 12.46 -5.08 1.73
C ILE A 180 13.83 -4.82 2.36
N GLN A 181 14.76 -4.25 1.58
CA GLN A 181 16.10 -3.95 2.06
C GLN A 181 16.09 -2.85 3.13
N ALA A 182 15.23 -1.84 2.96
CA ALA A 182 15.06 -0.79 3.96
C ALA A 182 14.56 -1.34 5.31
N ALA A 183 13.54 -2.19 5.28
CA ALA A 183 13.00 -2.81 6.49
C ALA A 183 14.06 -3.64 7.22
N LYS A 184 14.83 -4.48 6.49
CA LYS A 184 15.93 -5.24 7.09
C LYS A 184 17.06 -4.37 7.62
N SER A 185 17.36 -3.25 6.96
CA SER A 185 18.37 -2.31 7.42
C SER A 185 17.98 -1.63 8.74
N VAL A 186 16.68 -1.39 8.97
CA VAL A 186 16.18 -0.68 10.18
C VAL A 186 15.84 -1.65 11.31
N PHE A 187 15.16 -2.75 11.02
CA PHE A 187 14.67 -3.71 12.03
C PHE A 187 15.53 -4.97 12.16
N GLY A 188 16.58 -5.12 11.34
CA GLY A 188 17.55 -6.19 11.41
C GLY A 188 17.36 -7.30 10.37
N GLU A 189 18.46 -8.01 10.08
CA GLU A 189 18.52 -9.05 9.04
C GLU A 189 17.68 -10.30 9.34
N ASN A 190 17.37 -10.53 10.63
CA ASN A 190 16.54 -11.65 11.07
C ASN A 190 15.04 -11.43 10.79
N LEU A 191 14.65 -10.23 10.35
CA LEU A 191 13.27 -9.92 9.98
C LEU A 191 12.81 -10.83 8.82
N ILE A 192 11.71 -11.54 9.05
CA ILE A 192 11.09 -12.42 8.06
C ILE A 192 10.20 -11.57 7.15
N ILE A 193 10.47 -11.63 5.86
CA ILE A 193 9.69 -10.94 4.84
C ILE A 193 8.74 -11.94 4.20
N GLN A 194 7.44 -11.68 4.29
CA GLN A 194 6.43 -12.48 3.62
C GLN A 194 5.87 -11.70 2.44
N GLY A 195 5.99 -12.27 1.23
CA GLY A 195 5.37 -11.69 0.05
C GLY A 195 3.84 -11.73 0.13
N CYS A 196 3.19 -10.64 -0.26
CA CYS A 196 1.74 -10.60 -0.34
C CYS A 196 1.22 -11.45 -1.52
N PHE A 197 0.41 -12.46 -1.23
CA PHE A 197 -0.14 -13.38 -2.25
C PHE A 197 -0.96 -12.65 -3.33
N TYR A 198 -1.72 -11.61 -2.94
CA TYR A 198 -2.44 -10.79 -3.91
C TYR A 198 -1.50 -10.14 -4.93
N HIS A 199 -0.36 -9.60 -4.47
CA HIS A 199 0.63 -8.99 -5.35
C HIS A 199 1.43 -10.02 -6.17
N LEU A 200 1.59 -11.24 -5.66
CA LEU A 200 2.14 -12.36 -6.43
C LEU A 200 1.25 -12.66 -7.64
N CYS A 201 -0.05 -12.92 -7.39
CA CYS A 201 -1.03 -13.19 -8.44
C CYS A 201 -1.12 -12.01 -9.44
N GLN A 202 -1.05 -10.78 -8.93
CA GLN A 202 -1.05 -9.59 -9.77
C GLN A 202 0.21 -9.52 -10.67
N SER A 203 1.38 -9.92 -10.16
CA SER A 203 2.62 -9.98 -10.93
C SER A 203 2.55 -11.04 -12.03
N THR A 204 2.03 -12.23 -11.71
CA THR A 204 1.74 -13.29 -12.69
C THR A 204 0.78 -12.77 -13.78
N HIS A 205 -0.32 -12.13 -13.39
CA HIS A 205 -1.30 -11.58 -14.33
C HIS A 205 -0.72 -10.47 -15.22
N ARG A 206 0.09 -9.55 -14.67
CA ARG A 206 0.81 -8.54 -15.47
C ARG A 206 1.73 -9.20 -16.48
N LYS A 207 2.47 -10.23 -16.09
CA LYS A 207 3.33 -10.96 -17.04
C LYS A 207 2.51 -11.62 -18.15
N LEU A 208 1.36 -12.21 -17.83
CA LEU A 208 0.45 -12.76 -18.86
C LEU A 208 0.01 -11.69 -19.87
N GLN A 209 -0.27 -10.46 -19.40
CA GLN A 209 -0.61 -9.35 -20.28
C GLN A 209 0.57 -8.93 -21.17
N GLU A 210 1.78 -8.81 -20.60
CA GLU A 210 3.00 -8.49 -21.34
C GLU A 210 3.32 -9.51 -22.44
N LEU A 211 3.04 -10.79 -22.18
CA LEU A 211 3.23 -11.89 -23.15
C LEU A 211 2.08 -12.00 -24.17
N GLY A 212 1.05 -11.15 -24.10
CA GLY A 212 -0.12 -11.24 -24.98
C GLY A 212 -1.04 -12.44 -24.71
N LEU A 213 -0.90 -13.09 -23.54
CA LEU A 213 -1.63 -14.31 -23.18
C LEU A 213 -2.99 -14.03 -22.51
N GLN A 214 -3.38 -12.76 -22.34
CA GLN A 214 -4.61 -12.37 -21.66
C GLN A 214 -5.87 -13.00 -22.29
N ASN A 215 -5.97 -13.00 -23.62
CA ASN A 215 -7.13 -13.59 -24.30
C ASN A 215 -7.21 -15.10 -24.07
N LYS A 216 -6.07 -15.79 -24.08
CA LYS A 216 -6.00 -17.23 -23.78
C LYS A 216 -6.41 -17.48 -22.33
N TYR A 217 -5.87 -16.73 -21.38
CA TYR A 217 -6.23 -16.84 -19.95
C TYR A 217 -7.73 -16.68 -19.70
N ASN A 218 -8.39 -15.77 -20.41
CA ASN A 218 -9.83 -15.50 -20.23
C ASN A 218 -10.76 -16.54 -20.86
N HIS A 219 -10.32 -17.28 -21.88
CA HIS A 219 -11.19 -18.16 -22.69
C HIS A 219 -10.78 -19.64 -22.67
N ASP A 220 -9.59 -19.97 -22.18
CA ASP A 220 -9.09 -21.34 -22.04
C ASP A 220 -9.00 -21.69 -20.55
N ASN A 221 -9.98 -22.45 -20.06
CA ASN A 221 -10.05 -22.89 -18.67
C ASN A 221 -8.86 -23.76 -18.25
N VAL A 222 -8.29 -24.55 -19.18
CA VAL A 222 -7.13 -25.40 -18.90
C VAL A 222 -5.90 -24.53 -18.65
N PHE A 223 -5.70 -23.52 -19.50
CA PHE A 223 -4.62 -22.57 -19.32
C PHE A 223 -4.80 -21.68 -18.09
N SER A 224 -6.01 -21.19 -17.82
CA SER A 224 -6.33 -20.41 -16.62
C SER A 224 -6.07 -21.22 -15.33
N HIS A 225 -6.47 -22.49 -15.32
CA HIS A 225 -6.19 -23.40 -14.22
C HIS A 225 -4.68 -23.62 -14.05
N TYR A 226 -3.94 -23.83 -15.15
CA TYR A 226 -2.48 -23.95 -15.12
C TYR A 226 -1.80 -22.71 -14.53
N CYS A 227 -2.21 -21.50 -14.91
CA CYS A 227 -1.72 -20.25 -14.29
C CYS A 227 -2.05 -20.19 -12.79
N SER A 228 -3.23 -20.66 -12.39
CA SER A 228 -3.60 -20.75 -10.96
C SER A 228 -2.71 -21.73 -10.19
N MET A 229 -2.25 -22.81 -10.84
CA MET A 229 -1.31 -23.76 -10.23
C MET A 229 0.09 -23.14 -10.05
N ILE A 230 0.50 -22.23 -10.95
CA ILE A 230 1.75 -21.46 -10.80
C ILE A 230 1.68 -20.62 -9.52
N ASP A 231 0.62 -19.80 -9.36
CA ASP A 231 0.43 -19.00 -8.14
C ASP A 231 0.27 -19.90 -6.90
N GLY A 232 -0.35 -21.08 -7.08
CA GLY A 232 -0.56 -22.09 -6.05
C GLY A 232 0.73 -22.67 -5.45
N LEU A 233 1.88 -22.50 -6.10
CA LEU A 233 3.19 -22.86 -5.52
C LEU A 233 3.44 -22.16 -4.17
N ALA A 234 2.88 -20.97 -3.97
CA ALA A 234 3.00 -20.21 -2.71
C ALA A 234 2.40 -20.93 -1.50
N PHE A 235 1.53 -21.93 -1.71
CA PHE A 235 0.90 -22.71 -0.64
C PHE A 235 1.58 -24.05 -0.37
N LEU A 236 2.60 -24.41 -1.16
CA LEU A 236 3.39 -25.59 -0.88
C LEU A 236 4.33 -25.34 0.30
N PRO A 237 4.62 -26.36 1.13
CA PRO A 237 5.78 -26.31 2.01
C PRO A 237 7.03 -25.94 1.19
N VAL A 238 7.87 -25.05 1.72
CA VAL A 238 9.07 -24.52 1.04
C VAL A 238 9.89 -25.64 0.38
N GLN A 239 10.07 -26.77 1.06
CA GLN A 239 10.87 -27.91 0.57
C GLN A 239 10.26 -28.58 -0.66
N LYS A 240 8.96 -28.40 -0.91
CA LYS A 240 8.22 -28.94 -2.05
C LYS A 240 8.04 -27.95 -3.20
N VAL A 241 8.39 -26.66 -3.02
CA VAL A 241 8.22 -25.65 -4.09
C VAL A 241 9.02 -26.01 -5.34
N ILE A 242 10.26 -26.49 -5.18
CA ILE A 242 11.10 -26.94 -6.31
C ILE A 242 10.48 -28.16 -7.01
N GLU A 243 9.89 -29.09 -6.26
CA GLU A 243 9.21 -30.27 -6.82
C GLU A 243 7.94 -29.85 -7.58
N GLY A 244 7.14 -28.96 -6.99
CA GLY A 244 5.96 -28.39 -7.65
C GLY A 244 6.32 -27.67 -8.96
N MET A 245 7.41 -26.91 -8.98
CA MET A 245 7.91 -26.27 -10.19
C MET A 245 8.33 -27.30 -11.26
N LYS A 246 9.01 -28.39 -10.87
CA LYS A 246 9.35 -29.48 -11.82
C LYS A 246 8.10 -30.15 -12.39
N TYR A 247 7.08 -30.35 -11.57
CA TYR A 247 5.80 -30.90 -12.02
C TYR A 247 5.11 -29.96 -13.02
N LEU A 248 5.06 -28.65 -12.75
CA LEU A 248 4.51 -27.67 -13.70
C LEU A 248 5.27 -27.69 -15.02
N LYS A 249 6.60 -27.80 -14.99
CA LYS A 249 7.42 -27.95 -16.21
C LYS A 249 7.07 -29.20 -17.02
N SER A 250 6.76 -30.33 -16.37
CA SER A 250 6.45 -31.58 -17.09
C SER A 250 5.08 -31.57 -17.76
N ILE A 251 4.17 -30.70 -17.32
CA ILE A 251 2.83 -30.57 -17.90
C ILE A 251 2.66 -29.27 -18.72
N CYS A 252 3.72 -28.45 -18.83
CA CYS A 252 3.67 -27.18 -19.54
C CYS A 252 3.55 -27.41 -21.05
N ALA A 253 2.56 -26.77 -21.68
CA ALA A 253 2.46 -26.75 -23.13
C ALA A 253 3.62 -25.92 -23.75
N PRO A 254 4.14 -26.30 -24.92
CA PRO A 254 5.28 -25.61 -25.55
C PRO A 254 5.09 -24.09 -25.71
N ASP A 255 3.87 -23.64 -25.97
CA ASP A 255 3.56 -22.22 -26.19
C ASP A 255 3.42 -21.40 -24.89
N ASN A 256 3.59 -22.03 -23.72
CA ASN A 256 3.38 -21.42 -22.40
C ASN A 256 4.67 -21.36 -21.55
N THR A 257 5.84 -21.66 -22.12
CA THR A 257 7.10 -21.72 -21.37
C THR A 257 7.47 -20.38 -20.76
N ASP A 258 7.19 -19.27 -21.44
CA ASP A 258 7.66 -17.94 -21.03
C ASP A 258 7.10 -17.48 -19.68
N ILE A 259 5.81 -17.75 -19.39
CA ILE A 259 5.21 -17.41 -18.10
C ILE A 259 5.81 -18.26 -16.97
N LEU A 260 6.07 -19.54 -17.24
CA LEU A 260 6.65 -20.46 -16.27
C LEU A 260 8.11 -20.11 -16.00
N ASP A 261 8.89 -19.82 -17.05
CA ASP A 261 10.28 -19.41 -16.94
C ASP A 261 10.39 -18.08 -16.20
N TYR A 262 9.51 -17.11 -16.47
CA TYR A 262 9.45 -15.88 -15.67
C TYR A 262 9.26 -16.19 -14.19
N PHE A 263 8.27 -17.02 -13.85
CA PHE A 263 7.95 -17.30 -12.46
C PHE A 263 9.09 -18.07 -11.77
N ASP A 264 9.63 -19.09 -12.43
CA ASP A 264 10.73 -19.89 -11.92
C ASP A 264 11.99 -19.07 -11.67
N ASN A 265 12.35 -18.23 -12.64
CA ASN A 265 13.52 -17.36 -12.55
C ASN A 265 13.36 -16.28 -11.46
N THR A 266 12.14 -15.80 -11.24
CA THR A 266 11.87 -14.69 -10.31
C THR A 266 11.68 -15.17 -8.87
N TYR A 267 10.99 -16.30 -8.68
CA TYR A 267 10.48 -16.74 -7.39
C TYR A 267 11.01 -18.09 -6.89
N VAL A 268 11.52 -18.97 -7.76
CA VAL A 268 11.81 -20.36 -7.35
C VAL A 268 13.28 -20.72 -7.52
N THR A 269 13.75 -20.96 -8.74
CA THR A 269 15.11 -21.47 -8.94
C THR A 269 16.15 -20.38 -9.23
N GLY A 270 15.74 -19.21 -9.72
CA GLY A 270 16.65 -18.15 -10.12
C GLY A 270 17.23 -18.34 -11.53
N THR A 271 18.19 -17.51 -11.91
CA THR A 271 18.76 -17.48 -13.28
C THR A 271 20.19 -18.02 -13.31
N TYR A 272 20.77 -18.16 -14.52
CA TYR A 272 22.18 -18.45 -14.71
C TYR A 272 22.89 -17.29 -15.41
N ARG A 273 24.02 -16.85 -14.84
CA ARG A 273 24.92 -15.88 -15.48
C ARG A 273 26.14 -16.59 -16.05
N LYS A 274 26.45 -16.30 -17.31
CA LYS A 274 27.68 -16.75 -17.98
C LYS A 274 28.89 -16.02 -17.38
N VAL A 275 29.89 -16.77 -16.94
CA VAL A 275 31.15 -16.27 -16.32
C VAL A 275 32.39 -16.77 -17.09
N GLY A 276 32.19 -17.25 -18.31
CA GLY A 276 33.24 -17.79 -19.18
C GLY A 276 32.64 -18.53 -20.37
N VAL A 277 33.47 -19.20 -21.18
CA VAL A 277 33.02 -19.86 -22.42
C VAL A 277 32.01 -20.98 -22.13
N LEU A 278 32.24 -21.78 -21.08
CA LEU A 278 31.37 -22.89 -20.65
C LEU A 278 31.04 -22.87 -19.15
N LYS A 279 31.28 -21.75 -18.47
CA LYS A 279 31.07 -21.62 -17.01
C LYS A 279 29.84 -20.77 -16.73
N PHE A 280 28.86 -21.35 -16.04
CA PHE A 280 27.66 -20.67 -15.58
C PHE A 280 27.64 -20.62 -14.06
N ARG A 281 27.22 -19.49 -13.51
CA ARG A 281 26.96 -19.31 -12.08
C ARG A 281 25.48 -19.11 -11.86
N ARG A 282 24.90 -19.89 -10.95
CA ARG A 282 23.51 -19.72 -10.52
C ARG A 282 23.37 -18.40 -9.75
N ILE A 283 22.37 -17.61 -10.11
CA ILE A 283 21.90 -16.42 -9.41
C ILE A 283 20.63 -16.83 -8.69
N LYS A 284 20.52 -16.51 -7.40
CA LYS A 284 19.31 -16.78 -6.61
C LYS A 284 18.11 -16.03 -7.21
N PRO A 285 16.88 -16.56 -7.04
CA PRO A 285 15.67 -15.80 -7.39
C PRO A 285 15.66 -14.45 -6.67
N LEU A 286 15.01 -13.48 -7.28
CA LEU A 286 14.89 -12.13 -6.71
C LEU A 286 14.07 -12.16 -5.41
N TYR A 287 13.04 -13.01 -5.39
CA TYR A 287 12.16 -13.22 -4.24
C TYR A 287 12.10 -14.72 -3.95
N PRO A 288 13.06 -15.26 -3.19
CA PRO A 288 13.11 -16.69 -2.90
C PRO A 288 11.85 -17.19 -2.18
N PRO A 289 11.55 -18.50 -2.23
CA PRO A 289 10.43 -19.08 -1.50
C PRO A 289 10.59 -19.04 0.03
N GLU A 290 11.83 -18.87 0.51
CA GLU A 290 12.18 -18.71 1.94
C GLU A 290 12.04 -17.26 2.43
#